data_AF-A0A814T2X9-F1
#
_entry.id   AF-A0A814T2X9-F1
#
_cell.length_a   1.000
_cell.length_b   1.000
_cell.length_c   1.000
_cell.angle_alpha   90.00
_cell.angle_beta   90.00
_cell.angle_gamma   90.00
#
_symmetry.space_group_name_H-M   'P 1'
#
loop_
_entity.id
_entity.type
_entity.pdbx_description
1 polymer ?
#
loop_
_entity_poly.entity_id
_entity_poly.type
_entity_poly.pdbx_seq_one_letter_code
_entity_poly.pdbx_strand_id
1 'polypeptide(L)'
;MEPDTRPIRPLWLDAIIEQIIEGRCSHSYHVTDWWMTGSIYRGSRPIDEKPKEVIIPPSILTTDGELAIENSQLHSQEKAYPSFLFGLNESIDKEIDSLLEDLMYLAPMDKNGPMNGQCGPQTDQMEQFLSDAFGFKNISGKYIVPGIKSFQLDKPLHGLNPNTQIHFPKNMADSFTMTVQEIIDWQRSYKVYADKTTKGINKGFLNRALQGQSQDGEEAFRMKYVVRISKCPILMEFDAKIISRNVNEDWPNRIKLVSITGIDFAGRKHDVDDILYYISNWEEIYHIDQRSNLPALYSERDFYRKVNRPRGELNEERVRNNLIRMTRLRLRACDEEDIQIVVEIGIGLGVFSGSHIGIDAKVRALSAEAIRIVLEQDGPSYKNIRAIVFALPIFNKNNSNDRHLDVFNDFVDEFRKAQYNGPIPVLITDQDMHRITVTIARHGFTVAEVNPGDSHGVFGGYWQNRRSSVQGKLALTTAGLLVQHHLINPCVLDTDNYHLLEIDEVATLDRRRIISDDNE
;
A
#
# COMPACT_ATOMS: atom_id res chain seq x y z
N MET A 1 6.36 32.66 -33.55
CA MET A 1 7.53 31.91 -33.07
C MET A 1 7.04 31.01 -31.96
N GLU A 2 6.84 29.74 -32.27
CA GLU A 2 6.44 28.74 -31.26
C GLU A 2 7.59 28.52 -30.26
N PRO A 3 7.31 28.38 -28.96
CA PRO A 3 8.32 27.98 -28.00
C PRO A 3 8.69 26.51 -28.24
N ASP A 4 9.98 26.26 -28.39
CA ASP A 4 10.61 24.96 -28.58
C ASP A 4 10.23 23.97 -27.47
N THR A 5 9.38 22.99 -27.81
CA THR A 5 8.87 21.95 -26.89
C THR A 5 9.75 20.69 -26.84
N ARG A 6 11.06 20.80 -27.06
CA ARG A 6 11.98 19.67 -26.84
C ARG A 6 12.13 19.40 -25.33
N PRO A 7 12.20 18.13 -24.88
CA PRO A 7 12.38 17.83 -23.47
C PRO A 7 13.74 18.35 -23.01
N ILE A 8 13.75 19.28 -22.07
CA ILE A 8 14.98 19.90 -21.50
C ILE A 8 15.77 18.89 -20.62
N ARG A 9 15.20 17.73 -20.30
CA ARG A 9 15.76 16.74 -19.36
C ARG A 9 16.98 15.93 -19.86
N PRO A 10 17.08 15.47 -21.12
CA PRO A 10 18.24 14.69 -21.55
C PRO A 10 19.52 15.54 -21.68
N LEU A 11 19.40 16.82 -22.08
CA LEU A 11 20.56 17.67 -22.34
C LEU A 11 21.26 18.18 -21.07
N TRP A 12 20.55 18.33 -19.95
CA TRP A 12 21.12 18.89 -18.73
C TRP A 12 22.01 17.90 -17.97
N LEU A 13 21.60 16.63 -17.90
CA LEU A 13 22.37 15.63 -17.16
C LEU A 13 23.66 15.25 -17.90
N ASP A 14 23.56 15.07 -19.22
CA ASP A 14 24.71 14.71 -20.06
C ASP A 14 25.71 15.88 -20.15
N ALA A 15 25.25 17.13 -20.25
CA ALA A 15 26.12 18.30 -20.26
C ALA A 15 26.84 18.54 -18.91
N ILE A 16 26.20 18.22 -17.78
CA ILE A 16 26.84 18.30 -16.46
C ILE A 16 27.88 17.19 -16.30
N ILE A 17 27.56 15.97 -16.75
CA ILE A 17 28.48 14.83 -16.72
C ILE A 17 29.68 15.09 -17.63
N GLU A 18 29.50 15.63 -18.84
CA GLU A 18 30.59 16.02 -19.74
C GLU A 18 31.46 17.14 -19.14
N GLN A 19 30.86 18.17 -18.53
CA GLN A 19 31.62 19.25 -17.89
C GLN A 19 32.46 18.79 -16.70
N ILE A 20 32.00 17.76 -15.97
CA ILE A 20 32.73 17.13 -14.86
C ILE A 20 33.86 16.24 -15.39
N ILE A 21 33.59 15.42 -16.42
CA ILE A 21 34.58 14.52 -17.03
C ILE A 21 35.71 15.30 -17.72
N GLU A 22 35.39 16.42 -18.36
CA GLU A 22 36.36 17.26 -19.08
C GLU A 22 37.14 18.24 -18.19
N GLY A 23 36.93 18.22 -16.87
CA GLY A 23 37.66 19.05 -15.91
C GLY A 23 37.45 20.56 -16.05
N ARG A 24 36.35 21.00 -16.69
CA ARG A 24 36.11 22.41 -17.07
C ARG A 24 35.38 23.24 -16.00
N CYS A 25 35.19 22.72 -14.78
CA CYS A 25 34.48 23.44 -13.71
C CYS A 25 35.35 23.62 -12.46
N SER A 26 35.70 24.87 -12.14
CA SER A 26 36.48 25.27 -10.97
C SER A 26 35.64 25.67 -9.75
N HIS A 27 34.32 25.43 -9.76
CA HIS A 27 33.42 25.74 -8.66
C HIS A 27 33.14 24.50 -7.81
N SER A 28 33.29 24.64 -6.49
CA SER A 28 32.88 23.62 -5.52
C SER A 28 31.36 23.49 -5.56
N TYR A 29 30.85 22.46 -6.21
CA TYR A 29 29.47 22.04 -6.03
C TYR A 29 29.34 21.51 -4.60
N HIS A 30 28.53 22.18 -3.77
CA HIS A 30 28.08 21.57 -2.53
C HIS A 30 27.27 20.34 -2.92
N VAL A 31 27.79 19.16 -2.61
CA VAL A 31 27.04 17.91 -2.64
C VAL A 31 25.93 18.07 -1.60
N THR A 32 24.76 18.52 -2.03
CA THR A 32 23.54 18.32 -1.27
C THR A 32 23.22 16.83 -1.35
N ASP A 33 23.02 16.17 -0.20
CA ASP A 33 22.70 14.74 -0.06
C ASP A 33 21.42 14.31 -0.84
N TRP A 34 21.51 14.26 -2.17
CA TRP A 34 20.43 13.86 -3.07
C TRP A 34 20.39 12.34 -3.28
N TRP A 35 21.33 11.59 -2.69
CA TRP A 35 21.68 10.24 -3.13
C TRP A 35 21.54 9.13 -2.08
N MET A 36 21.12 9.40 -0.84
CA MET A 36 20.79 8.34 0.12
C MET A 36 19.53 8.68 0.89
N THR A 37 18.41 8.01 0.55
CA THR A 37 17.21 7.77 1.39
C THR A 37 16.07 7.29 0.47
N GLY A 38 16.19 6.04 0.01
CA GLY A 38 15.08 5.34 -0.61
C GLY A 38 14.02 5.04 0.45
N SER A 39 13.03 5.93 0.55
CA SER A 39 11.75 5.74 1.25
C SER A 39 11.67 6.01 2.75
N ILE A 40 12.56 6.82 3.32
CA ILE A 40 12.40 7.37 4.68
C ILE A 40 12.79 8.87 4.67
N TYR A 41 11.87 9.72 5.12
CA TYR A 41 12.04 11.13 5.52
C TYR A 41 12.54 12.16 4.48
N ARG A 42 11.67 13.12 4.12
CA ARG A 42 12.08 14.50 3.77
C ARG A 42 11.77 15.40 4.97
N GLY A 43 12.70 15.48 5.91
CA GLY A 43 12.70 16.46 6.98
C GLY A 43 14.06 17.14 7.02
N SER A 44 14.12 18.40 6.62
CA SER A 44 15.33 19.23 6.67
C SER A 44 15.56 19.75 8.11
N ARG A 45 16.71 19.44 8.71
CA ARG A 45 17.30 20.24 9.81
C ARG A 45 18.82 20.37 9.66
N PRO A 46 19.44 21.46 10.17
CA PRO A 46 20.86 21.75 9.99
C PRO A 46 21.73 20.83 10.85
N ILE A 47 22.89 20.45 10.32
CA ILE A 47 23.96 19.78 11.05
C ILE A 47 24.72 20.87 11.80
N ASP A 48 24.56 20.94 13.11
CA ASP A 48 25.57 21.43 14.06
C ASP A 48 25.07 21.17 15.48
N GLU A 49 25.43 20.03 16.08
CA GLU A 49 25.56 19.89 17.54
C GLU A 49 26.34 18.60 17.86
N LYS A 50 27.51 18.76 18.49
CA LYS A 50 28.40 17.67 18.91
C LYS A 50 27.73 16.81 20.00
N PRO A 51 28.03 15.50 20.07
CA PRO A 51 27.41 14.61 21.05
C PRO A 51 27.84 14.99 22.49
N LYS A 52 26.86 15.22 23.37
CA LYS A 52 27.07 15.25 24.82
C LYS A 52 26.99 13.82 25.35
N GLU A 53 28.00 13.42 26.12
CA GLU A 53 28.01 12.20 26.93
C GLU A 53 26.80 12.17 27.87
N VAL A 54 26.06 11.06 27.87
CA VAL A 54 24.98 10.82 28.82
C VAL A 54 25.47 9.84 29.88
N ILE A 55 25.56 10.35 31.11
CA ILE A 55 25.80 9.61 32.34
C ILE A 55 24.48 8.93 32.74
N ILE A 56 24.51 7.61 32.99
CA ILE A 56 23.36 6.81 33.44
C ILE A 56 23.29 6.85 34.98
N PRO A 57 22.18 7.28 35.61
CA PRO A 57 21.93 6.98 37.02
C PRO A 57 21.06 5.71 37.18
N PRO A 58 21.13 5.02 38.34
CA PRO A 58 20.52 3.72 38.54
C PRO A 58 19.01 3.78 38.84
N SER A 59 18.36 2.68 38.48
CA SER A 59 16.97 2.28 38.63
C SER A 59 16.32 2.57 39.99
N ILE A 60 15.06 3.03 39.96
CA ILE A 60 14.13 2.96 41.10
C ILE A 60 12.97 2.03 40.72
N LEU A 61 12.81 0.99 41.52
CA LEU A 61 11.67 0.07 41.60
C LEU A 61 10.45 0.80 42.16
N THR A 62 9.26 0.54 41.60
CA THR A 62 8.01 0.52 42.37
C THR A 62 7.05 -0.51 41.78
N THR A 63 6.33 -1.13 42.71
CA THR A 63 5.45 -2.29 42.63
C THR A 63 3.99 -1.91 42.34
N ASP A 64 3.23 -2.94 41.96
CA ASP A 64 1.76 -3.08 42.03
C ASP A 64 0.96 -2.36 40.90
N GLY A 65 0.12 -3.00 40.09
CA GLY A 65 -0.33 -4.39 39.99
C GLY A 65 -1.56 -4.41 39.08
N GLU A 66 -1.50 -5.13 37.95
CA GLU A 66 -2.67 -5.56 37.17
C GLU A 66 -2.27 -6.79 36.33
N LEU A 67 -3.03 -7.87 36.49
CA LEU A 67 -2.76 -9.22 36.00
C LEU A 67 -2.81 -9.29 34.47
N ALA A 68 -1.65 -9.21 33.83
CA ALA A 68 -1.42 -9.84 32.54
C ALA A 68 -1.16 -11.33 32.78
N ILE A 69 -1.88 -12.21 32.07
CA ILE A 69 -1.64 -13.65 32.11
C ILE A 69 -0.32 -13.92 31.35
N GLU A 70 0.80 -13.98 32.07
CA GLU A 70 2.05 -14.55 31.58
C GLU A 70 2.03 -16.07 31.81
N ASN A 71 1.74 -16.84 30.76
CA ASN A 71 2.04 -18.27 30.76
C ASN A 71 3.54 -18.46 30.48
N SER A 72 4.35 -18.35 31.53
CA SER A 72 5.74 -18.79 31.51
C SER A 72 5.80 -20.28 31.84
N GLN A 73 6.14 -21.12 30.85
CA GLN A 73 7.13 -22.22 30.94
C GLN A 73 6.93 -23.19 29.77
N LEU A 74 7.70 -23.01 28.70
CA LEU A 74 8.65 -23.98 28.14
C LEU A 74 9.02 -23.56 26.70
N HIS A 75 10.32 -23.58 26.43
CA HIS A 75 11.02 -23.27 25.18
C HIS A 75 11.35 -21.78 24.98
N SER A 76 12.66 -21.54 24.85
CA SER A 76 13.29 -20.27 24.50
C SER A 76 12.68 -19.69 23.22
N GLN A 77 11.72 -18.77 23.35
CA GLN A 77 11.14 -18.06 22.21
C GLN A 77 11.74 -16.66 22.12
N GLU A 78 12.41 -16.38 21.00
CA GLU A 78 12.67 -15.03 20.52
C GLU A 78 11.36 -14.22 20.61
N LYS A 79 11.44 -12.99 21.12
CA LYS A 79 10.28 -12.13 21.40
C LYS A 79 9.30 -12.13 20.23
N ALA A 80 8.09 -12.68 20.43
CA ALA A 80 6.98 -12.53 19.51
C ALA A 80 6.73 -11.03 19.27
N TYR A 81 6.41 -10.68 18.02
CA TYR A 81 6.11 -9.30 17.66
C TYR A 81 4.78 -8.86 18.30
N PRO A 82 4.62 -7.56 18.63
CA PRO A 82 3.36 -7.06 19.18
C PRO A 82 2.18 -7.45 18.29
N SER A 83 1.20 -8.11 18.91
CA SER A 83 -0.03 -8.55 18.25
C SER A 83 -1.21 -8.36 19.21
N PHE A 84 -2.33 -7.87 18.69
CA PHE A 84 -3.56 -7.63 19.46
C PHE A 84 -4.76 -8.17 18.69
N LEU A 85 -5.57 -8.97 19.37
CA LEU A 85 -6.78 -9.57 18.82
C LEU A 85 -8.02 -8.90 19.44
N PHE A 86 -8.98 -8.52 18.59
CA PHE A 86 -10.24 -7.87 18.97
C PHE A 86 -11.42 -8.61 18.35
N GLY A 87 -12.60 -8.51 19.00
CA GLY A 87 -13.83 -9.13 18.51
C GLY A 87 -13.87 -10.66 18.59
N LEU A 88 -12.91 -11.30 19.28
CA LEU A 88 -12.97 -12.74 19.54
C LEU A 88 -14.03 -13.04 20.60
N ASN A 89 -15.00 -13.90 20.29
CA ASN A 89 -16.06 -14.32 21.19
C ASN A 89 -16.40 -15.81 20.96
N GLU A 90 -17.16 -16.41 21.87
CA GLU A 90 -17.47 -17.85 21.87
C GLU A 90 -18.21 -18.35 20.61
N SER A 91 -18.78 -17.44 19.79
CA SER A 91 -19.49 -17.79 18.56
C SER A 91 -18.59 -17.91 17.33
N ILE A 92 -17.31 -17.54 17.45
CA ILE A 92 -16.35 -17.61 16.34
C ILE A 92 -15.91 -19.06 16.10
N ASP A 93 -15.76 -19.41 14.83
CA ASP A 93 -15.30 -20.72 14.40
C ASP A 93 -13.89 -21.00 14.94
N LYS A 94 -13.72 -22.17 15.58
CA LYS A 94 -12.44 -22.66 16.12
C LYS A 94 -11.34 -22.72 15.07
N GLU A 95 -11.67 -22.92 13.81
CA GLU A 95 -10.69 -22.89 12.71
C GLU A 95 -10.08 -21.49 12.53
N ILE A 96 -10.88 -20.43 12.73
CA ILE A 96 -10.41 -19.04 12.66
C ILE A 96 -9.60 -18.69 13.90
N ASP A 97 -10.06 -19.12 15.07
CA ASP A 97 -9.33 -18.91 16.32
C ASP A 97 -7.92 -19.51 16.25
N SER A 98 -7.83 -20.79 15.88
CA SER A 98 -6.54 -21.49 15.68
C SER A 98 -5.66 -20.81 14.63
N LEU A 99 -6.23 -20.34 13.53
CA LEU A 99 -5.48 -19.60 12.51
C LEU A 99 -4.89 -18.30 13.08
N LEU A 100 -5.70 -17.51 13.81
CA LEU A 100 -5.26 -16.23 14.34
C LEU A 100 -4.18 -16.40 15.42
N GLU A 101 -4.27 -17.45 16.24
CA GLU A 101 -3.20 -17.86 17.16
C GLU A 101 -1.90 -18.17 16.39
N ASP A 102 -1.95 -19.01 15.36
CA ASP A 102 -0.78 -19.36 14.56
C ASP A 102 -0.11 -18.13 13.92
N LEU A 103 -0.91 -17.16 13.46
CA LEU A 103 -0.41 -15.91 12.89
C LEU A 103 0.35 -15.05 13.92
N MET A 104 -0.04 -15.08 15.20
CA MET A 104 0.64 -14.35 16.27
C MET A 104 2.04 -14.90 16.58
N TYR A 105 2.32 -16.15 16.21
CA TYR A 105 3.60 -16.82 16.44
C TYR A 105 4.49 -16.92 15.19
N LEU A 106 4.15 -16.23 14.10
CA LEU A 106 5.01 -16.18 12.91
C LEU A 106 6.39 -15.59 13.22
N ALA A 107 7.40 -16.13 12.53
CA ALA A 107 8.77 -15.66 12.63
C ALA A 107 8.88 -14.15 12.34
N PRO A 108 9.87 -13.46 12.93
CA PRO A 108 10.20 -12.06 12.64
C PRO A 108 10.31 -11.67 11.15
N MET A 109 9.74 -10.53 10.75
CA MET A 109 10.12 -9.86 9.50
C MET A 109 11.48 -9.16 9.66
N ASP A 110 12.37 -9.31 8.69
CA ASP A 110 13.58 -8.47 8.60
C ASP A 110 13.22 -7.07 8.06
N LYS A 111 13.10 -6.12 8.98
CA LYS A 111 12.77 -4.71 8.69
C LYS A 111 13.90 -3.94 8.02
N ASN A 112 15.12 -4.47 8.04
CA ASN A 112 16.30 -3.89 7.39
C ASN A 112 16.69 -4.64 6.12
N GLY A 113 15.82 -5.56 5.67
CA GLY A 113 16.04 -6.36 4.48
C GLY A 113 16.03 -5.54 3.17
N PRO A 114 16.35 -6.18 2.03
CA PRO A 114 16.58 -5.53 0.74
C PRO A 114 15.42 -4.64 0.26
N MET A 115 14.17 -5.01 0.56
CA MET A 115 13.01 -4.25 0.12
C MET A 115 12.83 -2.94 0.90
N ASN A 116 13.64 -2.63 1.92
CA ASN A 116 13.63 -1.35 2.64
C ASN A 116 14.59 -0.30 2.05
N GLY A 117 14.52 -0.06 0.73
CA GLY A 117 15.35 0.98 0.07
C GLY A 117 16.31 0.48 -0.99
N GLN A 118 16.60 -0.82 -1.01
CA GLN A 118 17.69 -1.42 -1.78
C GLN A 118 17.20 -2.55 -2.71
N CYS A 119 16.05 -2.35 -3.36
CA CYS A 119 15.41 -3.36 -4.22
C CYS A 119 16.02 -3.48 -5.64
N GLY A 120 17.22 -2.93 -5.87
CA GLY A 120 17.90 -2.98 -7.17
C GLY A 120 18.09 -4.41 -7.68
N PRO A 121 18.68 -5.32 -6.87
CA PRO A 121 18.85 -6.72 -7.24
C PRO A 121 17.51 -7.44 -7.53
N GLN A 122 16.44 -7.12 -6.79
CA GLN A 122 15.11 -7.69 -7.01
C GLN A 122 14.49 -7.17 -8.30
N THR A 123 14.74 -5.89 -8.64
CA THR A 123 14.35 -5.33 -9.95
C THR A 123 15.06 -6.05 -11.08
N ASP A 124 16.38 -6.25 -10.97
CA ASP A 124 17.17 -6.99 -11.97
C ASP A 124 16.70 -8.45 -12.11
N GLN A 125 16.38 -9.10 -10.99
CA GLN A 125 15.81 -10.46 -10.99
C GLN A 125 14.46 -10.53 -11.70
N MET A 126 13.56 -9.56 -11.45
CA MET A 126 12.26 -9.49 -12.12
C MET A 126 12.40 -9.20 -13.62
N GLU A 127 13.29 -8.27 -14.01
CA GLU A 127 13.58 -8.01 -15.44
C GLU A 127 14.16 -9.25 -16.12
N GLN A 128 15.10 -9.95 -15.46
CA GLN A 128 15.68 -11.18 -15.99
C GLN A 128 14.64 -12.30 -16.14
N PHE A 129 13.76 -12.47 -15.14
CA PHE A 129 12.65 -13.42 -15.20
C PHE A 129 11.73 -13.13 -16.39
N LEU A 130 11.26 -11.88 -16.54
CA LEU A 130 10.37 -11.49 -17.64
C LEU A 130 11.08 -11.62 -19.00
N SER A 131 12.38 -11.33 -19.06
CA SER A 131 13.20 -11.49 -20.27
C SER A 131 13.32 -12.94 -20.69
N ASP A 132 13.68 -13.82 -19.76
CA ASP A 132 13.85 -15.25 -20.01
C ASP A 132 12.53 -15.94 -20.41
N ALA A 133 11.47 -15.70 -19.63
CA ALA A 133 10.19 -16.35 -19.81
C ALA A 133 9.41 -15.77 -20.99
N PHE A 134 9.40 -14.45 -21.15
CA PHE A 134 8.46 -13.76 -22.04
C PHE A 134 9.12 -12.83 -23.08
N GLY A 135 10.45 -12.77 -23.12
CA GLY A 135 11.17 -11.90 -24.07
C GLY A 135 10.94 -10.41 -23.79
N PHE A 136 10.86 -10.02 -22.51
CA PHE A 136 10.72 -8.64 -22.07
C PHE A 136 11.80 -7.72 -22.64
N LYS A 137 11.37 -6.59 -23.21
CA LYS A 137 12.23 -5.51 -23.70
C LYS A 137 11.62 -4.15 -23.42
N ASN A 138 12.43 -3.25 -22.86
CA ASN A 138 12.08 -1.84 -22.74
C ASN A 138 12.03 -1.18 -24.13
N ILE A 139 11.03 -0.34 -24.35
CA ILE A 139 10.88 0.46 -25.56
C ILE A 139 11.56 1.81 -25.36
N SER A 140 12.56 2.10 -26.19
CA SER A 140 13.35 3.33 -26.08
C SER A 140 12.48 4.58 -26.21
N GLY A 141 12.68 5.56 -25.32
CA GLY A 141 12.00 6.86 -25.33
C GLY A 141 10.51 6.85 -25.00
N LYS A 142 9.91 5.69 -24.69
CA LYS A 142 8.49 5.58 -24.33
C LYS A 142 8.32 5.30 -22.84
N TYR A 143 7.31 5.92 -22.25
CA TYR A 143 6.97 5.79 -20.83
C TYR A 143 5.48 5.53 -20.70
N ILE A 144 5.10 4.66 -19.74
CA ILE A 144 3.68 4.40 -19.43
C ILE A 144 3.16 5.55 -18.56
N VAL A 145 3.92 5.87 -17.52
CA VAL A 145 3.77 7.05 -16.65
C VAL A 145 5.17 7.59 -16.34
N PRO A 146 5.32 8.85 -15.89
CA PRO A 146 6.62 9.41 -15.57
C PRO A 146 7.46 8.53 -14.63
N GLY A 147 8.59 8.00 -15.14
CA GLY A 147 9.51 7.14 -14.39
C GLY A 147 9.50 5.66 -14.80
N ILE A 148 8.42 5.13 -15.39
CA ILE A 148 8.41 3.74 -15.89
C ILE A 148 8.60 3.72 -17.39
N LYS A 149 9.56 2.93 -17.85
CA LYS A 149 9.75 2.67 -19.27
C LYS A 149 8.58 1.83 -19.79
N SER A 150 8.05 2.19 -20.94
CA SER A 150 7.16 1.29 -21.67
C SER A 150 7.97 0.06 -22.11
N PHE A 151 7.32 -1.09 -22.19
CA PHE A 151 7.95 -2.35 -22.54
C PHE A 151 7.03 -3.19 -23.40
N GLN A 152 7.60 -4.19 -24.05
CA GLN A 152 6.89 -5.22 -24.80
C GLN A 152 7.41 -6.61 -24.41
N LEU A 153 6.59 -7.63 -24.68
CA LEU A 153 6.94 -9.04 -24.53
C LEU A 153 7.01 -9.66 -25.92
N ASP A 154 8.18 -10.14 -26.34
CA ASP A 154 8.36 -10.78 -27.65
C ASP A 154 7.72 -12.20 -27.71
N LYS A 155 7.44 -12.80 -26.55
CA LYS A 155 6.75 -14.08 -26.41
C LYS A 155 5.47 -13.89 -25.60
N PRO A 156 4.33 -13.56 -26.24
CA PRO A 156 3.08 -13.38 -25.53
C PRO A 156 2.64 -14.68 -24.85
N LEU A 157 2.13 -14.58 -23.61
CA LEU A 157 1.69 -15.72 -22.79
C LEU A 157 0.77 -16.69 -23.54
N HIS A 158 -0.20 -16.17 -24.28
CA HIS A 158 -1.16 -16.97 -25.05
C HIS A 158 -0.54 -17.73 -26.24
N GLY A 159 0.70 -17.41 -26.63
CA GLY A 159 1.43 -18.13 -27.68
C GLY A 159 2.36 -19.22 -27.15
N LEU A 160 2.49 -19.37 -25.82
CA LEU A 160 3.32 -20.39 -25.20
C LEU A 160 2.53 -21.69 -24.96
N ASN A 161 3.23 -22.82 -24.89
CA ASN A 161 2.60 -24.10 -24.55
C ASN A 161 2.04 -24.04 -23.10
N PRO A 162 0.74 -24.31 -22.88
CA PRO A 162 0.12 -24.23 -21.55
C PRO A 162 0.83 -25.07 -20.46
N ASN A 163 1.45 -26.18 -20.85
CA ASN A 163 2.14 -27.10 -19.94
C ASN A 163 3.60 -26.71 -19.66
N THR A 164 4.12 -25.66 -20.29
CA THR A 164 5.48 -25.18 -20.02
C THR A 164 5.58 -24.69 -18.58
N GLN A 165 6.53 -25.25 -17.84
CA GLN A 165 6.88 -24.79 -16.50
C GLN A 165 7.82 -23.58 -16.58
N ILE A 166 7.52 -22.59 -15.77
CA ILE A 166 8.21 -21.33 -15.61
C ILE A 166 8.65 -21.27 -14.14
N HIS A 167 9.89 -20.83 -13.92
CA HIS A 167 10.51 -20.80 -12.60
C HIS A 167 10.93 -19.37 -12.24
N PHE A 168 10.62 -18.96 -11.02
CA PHE A 168 11.07 -17.70 -10.44
C PHE A 168 11.82 -17.95 -9.12
N PRO A 169 13.08 -17.53 -8.98
CA PRO A 169 14.03 -17.23 -10.04
C PRO A 169 14.38 -18.51 -10.84
N LYS A 170 14.86 -18.33 -12.06
CA LYS A 170 15.24 -19.43 -12.96
C LYS A 170 16.43 -20.22 -12.41
N ASN A 171 16.41 -21.54 -12.55
CA ASN A 171 17.51 -22.47 -12.24
C ASN A 171 18.00 -22.46 -10.77
N MET A 172 17.13 -22.10 -9.82
CA MET A 172 17.44 -22.13 -8.39
C MET A 172 16.70 -23.30 -7.74
N ALA A 173 17.35 -23.94 -6.76
CA ALA A 173 16.76 -25.07 -6.01
C ALA A 173 15.46 -24.64 -5.31
N ASP A 174 15.47 -23.46 -4.69
CA ASP A 174 14.32 -22.87 -4.01
C ASP A 174 13.58 -21.89 -4.94
N SER A 175 13.01 -22.41 -6.04
CA SER A 175 12.23 -21.61 -6.98
C SER A 175 10.72 -21.74 -6.75
N PHE A 176 9.99 -20.68 -7.07
CA PHE A 176 8.56 -20.70 -7.28
C PHE A 176 8.29 -21.22 -8.70
N THR A 177 7.72 -22.41 -8.81
CA THR A 177 7.40 -23.01 -10.11
C THR A 177 5.93 -22.77 -10.45
N MET A 178 5.63 -22.43 -11.70
CA MET A 178 4.27 -22.23 -12.22
C MET A 178 4.18 -22.74 -13.67
N THR A 179 2.98 -23.00 -14.15
CA THR A 179 2.72 -23.31 -15.56
C THR A 179 2.20 -22.09 -16.30
N VAL A 180 2.37 -22.06 -17.62
CA VAL A 180 1.73 -21.04 -18.48
C VAL A 180 0.22 -21.03 -18.29
N GLN A 181 -0.41 -22.20 -18.16
CA GLN A 181 -1.85 -22.32 -17.94
C GLN A 181 -2.29 -21.64 -16.64
N GLU A 182 -1.56 -21.84 -15.54
CA GLU A 182 -1.85 -21.18 -14.26
C GLU A 182 -1.80 -19.65 -14.40
N ILE A 183 -0.78 -19.11 -15.08
CA ILE A 183 -0.69 -17.65 -15.29
C ILE A 183 -1.88 -17.13 -16.09
N ILE A 184 -2.31 -17.85 -17.14
CA ILE A 184 -3.48 -17.49 -17.94
C ILE A 184 -4.76 -17.50 -17.09
N ASP A 185 -4.92 -18.48 -16.21
CA ASP A 185 -6.09 -18.58 -15.34
C ASP A 185 -6.08 -17.50 -14.24
N TRP A 186 -4.90 -17.11 -13.74
CA TRP A 186 -4.75 -15.94 -12.88
C TRP A 186 -5.10 -14.64 -13.61
N GLN A 187 -4.67 -14.48 -14.87
CA GLN A 187 -5.03 -13.32 -15.70
C GLN A 187 -6.54 -13.20 -15.90
N ARG A 188 -7.22 -14.32 -16.17
CA ARG A 188 -8.68 -14.38 -16.35
C ARG A 188 -9.48 -14.08 -15.08
N SER A 189 -8.86 -14.22 -13.91
CA SER A 189 -9.50 -13.86 -12.64
C SER A 189 -9.53 -12.35 -12.37
N TYR A 190 -8.99 -11.53 -13.27
CA TYR A 190 -8.96 -10.09 -13.09
C TYR A 190 -10.35 -9.46 -13.10
N LYS A 191 -10.64 -8.64 -12.08
CA LYS A 191 -11.89 -7.94 -11.86
C LYS A 191 -11.65 -6.52 -11.38
N VAL A 192 -12.55 -5.61 -11.74
CA VAL A 192 -12.55 -4.22 -11.30
C VAL A 192 -13.90 -3.90 -10.69
N TYR A 193 -13.89 -3.45 -9.45
CA TYR A 193 -15.05 -2.95 -8.75
C TYR A 193 -14.93 -1.44 -8.59
N ALA A 194 -15.97 -0.69 -8.93
CA ALA A 194 -15.94 0.75 -8.77
C ALA A 194 -17.29 1.26 -8.25
N ASP A 195 -17.25 2.35 -7.49
CA ASP A 195 -18.47 2.95 -6.96
C ASP A 195 -19.22 3.72 -8.04
N LYS A 196 -20.39 3.19 -8.42
CA LYS A 196 -21.30 3.74 -9.42
C LYS A 196 -21.85 5.11 -9.04
N THR A 197 -21.92 5.43 -7.74
CA THR A 197 -22.45 6.70 -7.23
C THR A 197 -21.41 7.82 -7.30
N THR A 198 -20.13 7.51 -7.57
CA THR A 198 -19.10 8.53 -7.80
C THR A 198 -19.26 9.14 -9.20
N LYS A 199 -19.55 10.44 -9.26
CA LYS A 199 -19.69 11.17 -10.52
C LYS A 199 -18.45 11.01 -11.41
N GLY A 200 -18.69 10.61 -12.66
CA GLY A 200 -17.65 10.44 -13.68
C GLY A 200 -17.01 9.06 -13.73
N ILE A 201 -17.30 8.16 -12.77
CA ILE A 201 -16.89 6.75 -12.87
C ILE A 201 -17.84 6.01 -13.80
N ASN A 202 -17.31 5.52 -14.92
CA ASN A 202 -17.99 4.65 -15.88
C ASN A 202 -16.97 3.74 -16.56
N LYS A 203 -17.44 2.76 -17.34
CA LYS A 203 -16.56 1.80 -18.03
C LYS A 203 -15.53 2.47 -18.95
N GLY A 204 -15.89 3.59 -19.59
CA GLY A 204 -14.98 4.35 -20.44
C GLY A 204 -13.86 5.04 -19.65
N PHE A 205 -14.19 5.62 -18.47
CA PHE A 205 -13.19 6.14 -17.54
C PHE A 205 -12.24 5.03 -17.06
N LEU A 206 -12.79 3.91 -16.59
CA LEU A 206 -11.99 2.77 -16.12
C LEU A 206 -11.05 2.26 -17.20
N ASN A 207 -11.54 2.07 -18.44
CA ASN A 207 -10.72 1.59 -19.54
C ASN A 207 -9.51 2.50 -19.80
N ARG A 208 -9.68 3.83 -19.78
CA ARG A 208 -8.57 4.78 -19.95
C ARG A 208 -7.64 4.81 -18.74
N ALA A 209 -8.21 4.92 -17.53
CA ALA A 209 -7.44 5.04 -16.31
C ALA A 209 -6.53 3.82 -16.07
N LEU A 210 -7.02 2.60 -16.33
CA LEU A 210 -6.22 1.37 -16.17
C LEU A 210 -5.05 1.24 -17.17
N GLN A 211 -5.03 2.08 -18.21
CA GLN A 211 -3.92 2.23 -19.16
C GLN A 211 -2.93 3.34 -18.76
N GLY A 212 -3.12 3.99 -17.60
CA GLY A 212 -2.31 5.13 -17.19
C GLY A 212 -2.64 6.42 -17.92
N GLN A 213 -3.83 6.50 -18.53
CA GLN A 213 -4.28 7.67 -19.30
C GLN A 213 -5.20 8.59 -18.49
N SER A 214 -5.31 8.40 -17.17
CA SER A 214 -6.02 9.34 -16.31
C SER A 214 -5.24 10.65 -16.15
N GLN A 215 -5.97 11.76 -16.13
CA GLN A 215 -5.44 13.08 -15.83
C GLN A 215 -5.21 13.28 -14.32
N ASP A 216 -4.31 14.20 -13.98
CA ASP A 216 -4.10 14.68 -12.61
C ASP A 216 -5.38 15.31 -12.04
N GLY A 217 -5.50 15.39 -10.72
CA GLY A 217 -6.66 16.01 -10.07
C GLY A 217 -7.89 15.11 -10.11
N GLU A 218 -8.95 15.54 -10.80
CA GLU A 218 -10.28 14.91 -10.64
C GLU A 218 -10.30 13.43 -11.07
N GLU A 219 -9.63 13.08 -12.17
CA GLU A 219 -9.57 11.69 -12.62
C GLU A 219 -8.72 10.81 -11.68
N ALA A 220 -7.58 11.31 -11.19
CA ALA A 220 -6.77 10.64 -10.16
C ALA A 220 -7.53 10.51 -8.82
N PHE A 221 -8.36 11.50 -8.46
CA PHE A 221 -9.20 11.46 -7.27
C PHE A 221 -10.25 10.35 -7.36
N ARG A 222 -10.90 10.18 -8.52
CA ARG A 222 -11.89 9.11 -8.75
C ARG A 222 -11.31 7.71 -8.55
N MET A 223 -10.02 7.49 -8.79
CA MET A 223 -9.36 6.18 -8.61
C MET A 223 -9.32 5.67 -7.16
N LYS A 224 -9.69 6.50 -6.19
CA LYS A 224 -9.89 6.10 -4.77
C LYS A 224 -11.11 5.20 -4.58
N TYR A 225 -12.06 5.30 -5.50
CA TYR A 225 -13.31 4.53 -5.51
C TYR A 225 -13.27 3.42 -6.56
N VAL A 226 -12.08 2.88 -6.82
CA VAL A 226 -11.83 1.78 -7.76
C VAL A 226 -10.93 0.75 -7.09
N VAL A 227 -11.36 -0.50 -7.13
CA VAL A 227 -10.71 -1.67 -6.55
C VAL A 227 -10.41 -2.65 -7.67
N ARG A 228 -9.15 -3.12 -7.76
CA ARG A 228 -8.72 -4.13 -8.73
C ARG A 228 -8.38 -5.40 -7.99
N ILE A 229 -8.91 -6.53 -8.43
CA ILE A 229 -8.74 -7.84 -7.79
C ILE A 229 -8.30 -8.86 -8.83
N SER A 230 -7.35 -9.71 -8.48
CA SER A 230 -7.00 -10.90 -9.26
C SER A 230 -6.36 -11.94 -8.35
N LYS A 231 -6.47 -13.22 -8.69
CA LYS A 231 -5.57 -14.25 -8.15
C LYS A 231 -4.14 -13.82 -8.43
N CYS A 232 -3.31 -13.81 -7.41
CA CYS A 232 -1.98 -13.24 -7.49
C CYS A 232 -1.08 -13.89 -6.44
N PRO A 233 -0.35 -14.95 -6.82
CA PRO A 233 0.58 -15.57 -5.88
C PRO A 233 1.73 -14.64 -5.51
N ILE A 234 2.26 -14.91 -4.32
CA ILE A 234 3.42 -14.25 -3.76
C ILE A 234 4.65 -15.11 -4.09
N LEU A 235 5.63 -14.49 -4.71
CA LEU A 235 6.86 -15.13 -5.19
C LEU A 235 7.98 -15.05 -4.15
N MET A 236 8.01 -13.99 -3.35
CA MET A 236 8.98 -13.78 -2.28
C MET A 236 8.40 -12.95 -1.13
N GLU A 237 8.96 -13.10 0.06
CA GLU A 237 8.65 -12.29 1.25
C GLU A 237 9.23 -10.86 1.14
N PHE A 238 8.85 -9.96 2.05
CA PHE A 238 9.36 -8.58 2.02
C PHE A 238 10.86 -8.48 2.34
N ASP A 239 11.46 -9.51 2.93
CA ASP A 239 12.92 -9.61 3.11
C ASP A 239 13.64 -10.21 1.88
N ALA A 240 12.92 -10.35 0.77
CA ALA A 240 13.37 -10.91 -0.50
C ALA A 240 13.74 -12.41 -0.47
N LYS A 241 13.29 -13.15 0.55
CA LYS A 241 13.36 -14.62 0.55
C LYS A 241 12.32 -15.19 -0.41
N ILE A 242 12.78 -16.03 -1.34
CA ILE A 242 11.89 -16.71 -2.28
C ILE A 242 10.99 -17.69 -1.52
N ILE A 243 9.71 -17.69 -1.88
CA ILE A 243 8.75 -18.68 -1.39
C ILE A 243 8.78 -19.85 -2.38
N SER A 244 9.46 -20.94 -2.00
CA SER A 244 9.52 -22.13 -2.84
C SER A 244 8.14 -22.74 -3.02
N ARG A 245 7.88 -23.22 -4.24
CA ARG A 245 6.57 -23.81 -4.61
C ARG A 245 6.72 -24.81 -5.74
N ASN A 246 6.10 -25.96 -5.57
CA ASN A 246 5.91 -27.00 -6.59
C ASN A 246 4.53 -26.88 -7.26
N VAL A 247 4.44 -27.28 -8.53
CA VAL A 247 3.21 -27.14 -9.36
C VAL A 247 1.98 -27.87 -8.80
N ASN A 248 2.17 -28.87 -7.93
CA ASN A 248 1.09 -29.62 -7.29
C ASN A 248 0.51 -28.91 -6.04
N GLU A 249 1.13 -27.83 -5.57
CA GLU A 249 0.62 -27.06 -4.44
C GLU A 249 -0.45 -26.05 -4.89
N ASP A 250 -1.62 -26.07 -4.25
CA ASP A 250 -2.78 -25.24 -4.64
C ASP A 250 -2.90 -23.91 -3.87
N TRP A 251 -2.18 -23.74 -2.76
CA TRP A 251 -2.24 -22.50 -1.95
C TRP A 251 -2.05 -21.21 -2.78
N PRO A 252 -1.24 -21.15 -3.86
CA PRO A 252 -1.13 -19.95 -4.72
C PRO A 252 -2.47 -19.45 -5.27
N ASN A 253 -3.40 -20.36 -5.57
CA ASN A 253 -4.70 -20.06 -6.17
C ASN A 253 -5.71 -19.46 -5.19
N ARG A 254 -5.39 -19.47 -3.89
CA ARG A 254 -6.21 -18.92 -2.81
C ARG A 254 -5.86 -17.48 -2.47
N ILE A 255 -4.75 -16.97 -3.01
CA ILE A 255 -4.30 -15.60 -2.76
C ILE A 255 -4.85 -14.68 -3.84
N LYS A 256 -5.58 -13.64 -3.43
CA LYS A 256 -6.03 -12.55 -4.28
C LYS A 256 -5.30 -11.26 -3.90
N LEU A 257 -4.77 -10.55 -4.88
CA LEU A 257 -4.22 -9.21 -4.68
C LEU A 257 -5.29 -8.17 -4.94
N VAL A 258 -5.56 -7.34 -3.93
CA VAL A 258 -6.55 -6.26 -3.97
C VAL A 258 -5.80 -4.92 -4.00
N SER A 259 -5.86 -4.21 -5.12
CA SER A 259 -5.18 -2.93 -5.31
C SER A 259 -6.16 -1.76 -5.35
N ILE A 260 -6.05 -0.84 -4.39
CA ILE A 260 -6.93 0.33 -4.22
C ILE A 260 -6.13 1.58 -3.86
N THR A 261 -6.46 2.73 -4.44
CA THR A 261 -5.77 4.00 -4.17
C THR A 261 -6.20 4.59 -2.82
N GLY A 262 -5.25 5.04 -2.00
CA GLY A 262 -5.53 5.77 -0.75
C GLY A 262 -5.77 7.26 -0.97
N ILE A 263 -6.16 7.97 0.09
CA ILE A 263 -6.09 9.44 0.11
C ILE A 263 -4.62 9.84 0.22
N ASP A 264 -4.15 10.70 -0.68
CA ASP A 264 -2.74 11.10 -0.75
C ASP A 264 -2.57 12.59 -0.43
N PHE A 265 -1.95 12.88 0.71
CA PHE A 265 -1.65 14.24 1.12
C PHE A 265 -0.23 14.68 0.79
N ALA A 266 0.60 13.89 0.07
CA ALA A 266 2.01 14.17 -0.21
C ALA A 266 2.26 15.51 -0.92
N GLY A 267 1.22 16.17 -1.42
CA GLY A 267 1.29 17.49 -2.05
C GLY A 267 1.97 17.40 -3.40
N ARG A 268 1.50 16.49 -4.24
CA ARG A 268 1.98 16.31 -5.62
C ARG A 268 0.88 16.72 -6.58
N LYS A 269 1.27 17.09 -7.80
CA LYS A 269 0.36 17.50 -8.87
C LYS A 269 -0.82 16.54 -9.09
N HIS A 270 -0.56 15.23 -9.04
CA HIS A 270 -1.57 14.19 -9.23
C HIS A 270 -2.64 14.18 -8.13
N ASP A 271 -2.27 14.58 -6.92
CA ASP A 271 -3.10 14.53 -5.71
C ASP A 271 -3.63 15.93 -5.36
N VAL A 272 -3.67 16.85 -6.32
CA VAL A 272 -4.11 18.23 -6.10
C VAL A 272 -5.51 18.31 -5.52
N ASP A 273 -6.43 17.49 -6.03
CA ASP A 273 -7.81 17.48 -5.57
C ASP A 273 -7.95 16.90 -4.16
N ASP A 274 -7.02 16.06 -3.69
CA ASP A 274 -7.00 15.65 -2.29
C ASP A 274 -6.73 16.85 -1.36
N ILE A 275 -5.78 17.70 -1.75
CA ILE A 275 -5.48 18.91 -0.99
C ILE A 275 -6.65 19.90 -1.04
N LEU A 276 -7.17 20.18 -2.23
CA LEU A 276 -8.25 21.17 -2.41
C LEU A 276 -9.56 20.73 -1.73
N TYR A 277 -9.84 19.42 -1.72
CA TYR A 277 -11.10 18.90 -1.20
C TYR A 277 -11.09 18.71 0.31
N TYR A 278 -9.98 18.26 0.89
CA TYR A 278 -9.90 17.88 2.30
C TYR A 278 -9.22 18.91 3.21
N ILE A 279 -8.41 19.85 2.68
CA ILE A 279 -7.68 20.81 3.51
C ILE A 279 -8.30 22.20 3.37
N SER A 280 -8.96 22.70 4.42
CA SER A 280 -9.70 23.98 4.34
C SER A 280 -8.79 25.19 4.18
N ASN A 281 -7.61 25.18 4.82
CA ASN A 281 -6.65 26.28 4.81
C ASN A 281 -5.46 26.05 3.86
N TRP A 282 -5.63 25.27 2.78
CA TRP A 282 -4.53 24.90 1.89
C TRP A 282 -3.79 26.12 1.30
N GLU A 283 -4.52 27.22 1.02
CA GLU A 283 -3.97 28.47 0.50
C GLU A 283 -2.94 29.09 1.46
N GLU A 284 -3.07 28.87 2.76
CA GLU A 284 -2.13 29.36 3.78
C GLU A 284 -0.87 28.48 3.87
N ILE A 285 -0.95 27.24 3.37
CA ILE A 285 0.12 26.24 3.42
C ILE A 285 1.02 26.33 2.19
N TYR A 286 0.44 26.58 1.02
CA TYR A 286 1.12 26.53 -0.27
C TYR A 286 1.22 27.90 -0.94
N HIS A 287 2.25 28.10 -1.75
CA HIS A 287 2.28 29.22 -2.68
C HIS A 287 1.26 28.98 -3.79
N ILE A 288 0.62 30.04 -4.27
CA ILE A 288 -0.42 29.97 -5.30
C ILE A 288 0.20 30.35 -6.64
N ASP A 289 -0.02 29.54 -7.67
CA ASP A 289 0.24 29.93 -9.04
C ASP A 289 -0.84 30.92 -9.50
N GLN A 290 -0.41 32.15 -9.79
CA GLN A 290 -1.30 33.25 -10.19
C GLN A 290 -2.08 32.97 -11.49
N ARG A 291 -1.63 32.03 -12.32
CA ARG A 291 -2.31 31.71 -13.58
C ARG A 291 -3.45 30.72 -13.38
N SER A 292 -3.25 29.72 -12.54
CA SER A 292 -4.20 28.62 -12.34
C SER A 292 -5.04 28.75 -11.07
N ASN A 293 -4.64 29.62 -10.13
CA ASN A 293 -5.18 29.69 -8.78
C ASN A 293 -5.09 28.33 -8.02
N LEU A 294 -4.08 27.54 -8.36
CA LEU A 294 -3.77 26.25 -7.73
C LEU A 294 -2.46 26.33 -6.94
N PRO A 295 -2.12 25.33 -6.10
CA PRO A 295 -0.79 25.23 -5.51
C PRO A 295 0.30 25.27 -6.59
N ALA A 296 1.24 26.21 -6.44
CA ALA A 296 2.38 26.34 -7.32
C ALA A 296 3.25 25.07 -7.26
N LEU A 297 3.80 24.65 -8.40
CA LEU A 297 4.61 23.44 -8.50
C LEU A 297 6.11 23.75 -8.45
N TYR A 298 6.85 22.95 -7.68
CA TYR A 298 8.29 22.80 -7.78
C TYR A 298 8.62 21.66 -8.76
N SER A 299 9.40 21.99 -9.80
CA SER A 299 9.82 21.02 -10.83
C SER A 299 8.66 20.22 -11.45
N GLU A 300 7.50 20.87 -11.64
CA GLU A 300 6.27 20.29 -12.22
C GLU A 300 5.68 19.08 -11.46
N ARG A 301 6.13 18.82 -10.22
CA ARG A 301 5.76 17.60 -9.49
C ARG A 301 5.22 17.88 -8.10
N ASP A 302 6.02 18.50 -7.24
CA ASP A 302 5.72 18.68 -5.81
C ASP A 302 5.17 20.11 -5.57
N PHE A 303 4.29 20.32 -4.60
CA PHE A 303 3.77 21.66 -4.29
C PHE A 303 4.79 22.52 -3.54
N TYR A 304 4.90 23.79 -3.95
CA TYR A 304 5.77 24.77 -3.31
C TYR A 304 5.13 25.26 -2.03
N ARG A 305 5.71 24.86 -0.89
CA ARG A 305 5.13 25.09 0.44
C ARG A 305 5.73 26.34 1.08
N LYS A 306 4.89 27.21 1.65
CA LYS A 306 5.30 28.48 2.29
C LYS A 306 6.25 28.26 3.46
N VAL A 307 7.12 29.20 3.80
CA VAL A 307 7.93 29.12 5.03
C VAL A 307 7.07 29.56 6.23
N ASN A 308 7.22 28.93 7.41
CA ASN A 308 6.46 29.27 8.64
C ASN A 308 4.93 29.22 8.49
N ARG A 309 4.42 28.25 7.72
CA ARG A 309 2.98 27.99 7.54
C ARG A 309 2.28 27.49 8.81
N PRO A 310 0.96 27.69 8.93
CA PRO A 310 0.15 26.94 9.89
C PRO A 310 0.15 25.43 9.60
N ARG A 311 -0.38 24.66 10.55
CA ARG A 311 -0.75 23.26 10.31
C ARG A 311 -1.95 23.18 9.37
N GLY A 312 -2.07 22.08 8.65
CA GLY A 312 -3.26 21.81 7.85
C GLY A 312 -4.51 21.67 8.72
N GLU A 313 -5.60 22.28 8.28
CA GLU A 313 -6.92 22.11 8.84
C GLU A 313 -7.69 21.11 7.98
N LEU A 314 -7.91 19.92 8.55
CA LEU A 314 -8.57 18.82 7.88
C LEU A 314 -10.09 19.00 7.95
N ASN A 315 -10.78 18.85 6.83
CA ASN A 315 -12.22 18.62 6.82
C ASN A 315 -12.49 17.16 7.24
N GLU A 316 -12.52 16.94 8.55
CA GLU A 316 -12.60 15.60 9.16
C GLU A 316 -13.85 14.84 8.72
N GLU A 317 -14.99 15.51 8.58
CA GLU A 317 -16.24 14.89 8.12
C GLU A 317 -16.10 14.34 6.69
N ARG A 318 -15.55 15.13 5.76
CA ARG A 318 -15.33 14.69 4.37
C ARG A 318 -14.36 13.51 4.32
N VAL A 319 -13.26 13.59 5.06
CA VAL A 319 -12.25 12.51 5.11
C VAL A 319 -12.88 11.24 5.65
N ARG A 320 -13.56 11.31 6.80
CA ARG A 320 -14.22 10.17 7.44
C ARG A 320 -15.23 9.51 6.51
N ASN A 321 -16.15 10.29 5.92
CA ASN A 321 -17.20 9.76 5.06
C ASN A 321 -16.61 9.05 3.83
N ASN A 322 -15.57 9.63 3.23
CA ASN A 322 -14.91 9.02 2.08
C ASN A 322 -14.09 7.77 2.47
N LEU A 323 -13.42 7.76 3.63
CA LEU A 323 -12.73 6.56 4.13
C LEU A 323 -13.71 5.42 4.45
N ILE A 324 -14.87 5.72 5.04
CA ILE A 324 -15.95 4.73 5.26
C ILE A 324 -16.38 4.16 3.91
N ARG A 325 -16.70 5.04 2.95
CA ARG A 325 -17.14 4.66 1.61
C ARG A 325 -16.12 3.80 0.85
N MET A 326 -14.85 4.19 0.90
CA MET A 326 -13.74 3.40 0.32
C MET A 326 -13.59 2.04 1.01
N THR A 327 -13.79 1.98 2.33
CA THR A 327 -13.77 0.74 3.10
C THR A 327 -14.93 -0.18 2.74
N ARG A 328 -16.15 0.34 2.63
CA ARG A 328 -17.31 -0.43 2.15
C ARG A 328 -17.06 -1.00 0.77
N LEU A 329 -16.59 -0.17 -0.16
CA LEU A 329 -16.33 -0.62 -1.52
C LEU A 329 -15.33 -1.79 -1.54
N ARG A 330 -14.20 -1.67 -0.83
CA ARG A 330 -13.17 -2.73 -0.85
C ARG A 330 -13.63 -4.00 -0.15
N LEU A 331 -14.32 -3.92 0.99
CA LEU A 331 -14.78 -5.10 1.70
C LEU A 331 -15.94 -5.79 0.96
N ARG A 332 -16.87 -5.04 0.36
CA ARG A 332 -17.88 -5.62 -0.54
C ARG A 332 -17.24 -6.31 -1.75
N ALA A 333 -16.24 -5.69 -2.36
CA ALA A 333 -15.51 -6.32 -3.46
C ALA A 333 -14.78 -7.61 -3.02
N CYS A 334 -14.21 -7.64 -1.81
CA CYS A 334 -13.65 -8.86 -1.24
C CYS A 334 -14.71 -9.95 -1.02
N ASP A 335 -15.88 -9.58 -0.46
CA ASP A 335 -16.96 -10.51 -0.16
C ASP A 335 -17.56 -11.13 -1.44
N GLU A 336 -17.78 -10.32 -2.49
CA GLU A 336 -18.22 -10.77 -3.83
C GLU A 336 -17.21 -11.72 -4.50
N GLU A 337 -15.96 -11.68 -4.06
CA GLU A 337 -14.87 -12.51 -4.56
C GLU A 337 -14.60 -13.71 -3.64
N ASP A 338 -15.53 -14.08 -2.77
CA ASP A 338 -15.44 -15.24 -1.86
C ASP A 338 -14.17 -15.24 -0.97
N ILE A 339 -13.67 -14.06 -0.62
CA ILE A 339 -12.52 -13.91 0.26
C ILE A 339 -12.95 -14.15 1.69
N GLN A 340 -12.21 -15.02 2.38
CA GLN A 340 -12.49 -15.40 3.76
C GLN A 340 -11.68 -14.58 4.76
N ILE A 341 -10.43 -14.26 4.43
CA ILE A 341 -9.55 -13.48 5.30
C ILE A 341 -9.01 -12.28 4.53
N VAL A 342 -9.11 -11.09 5.10
CA VAL A 342 -8.58 -9.86 4.49
C VAL A 342 -7.34 -9.44 5.25
N VAL A 343 -6.20 -9.33 4.56
CA VAL A 343 -4.94 -8.83 5.13
C VAL A 343 -4.65 -7.44 4.58
N GLU A 344 -4.48 -6.43 5.43
CA GLU A 344 -4.29 -5.02 5.01
C GLU A 344 -3.16 -4.32 5.79
N ILE A 345 -2.46 -3.36 5.15
CA ILE A 345 -1.34 -2.59 5.75
C ILE A 345 -1.70 -1.13 6.13
N GLY A 346 -2.99 -0.77 6.11
CA GLY A 346 -3.45 0.61 6.28
C GLY A 346 -3.18 1.48 5.05
N ILE A 347 -4.16 1.56 4.15
CA ILE A 347 -4.01 2.24 2.85
C ILE A 347 -3.80 3.76 3.04
N GLY A 348 -2.71 4.31 2.50
CA GLY A 348 -2.44 5.76 2.52
C GLY A 348 -1.87 6.32 3.83
N LEU A 349 -1.49 5.45 4.78
CA LEU A 349 -1.14 5.89 6.14
C LEU A 349 0.34 6.17 6.40
N GLY A 350 1.21 5.90 5.42
CA GLY A 350 2.63 6.23 5.48
C GLY A 350 2.90 7.71 5.19
N VAL A 351 3.85 7.98 4.28
CA VAL A 351 4.20 9.35 3.83
C VAL A 351 3.03 10.16 3.27
N PHE A 352 1.96 9.46 2.87
CA PHE A 352 0.75 10.02 2.29
C PHE A 352 -0.24 10.55 3.32
N SER A 353 -0.04 10.28 4.61
CA SER A 353 -0.93 10.72 5.69
C SER A 353 -0.85 12.23 5.97
N GLY A 354 0.06 12.96 5.34
CA GLY A 354 0.16 14.41 5.48
C GLY A 354 1.07 14.88 6.61
N SER A 355 2.07 14.10 7.01
CA SER A 355 3.02 14.46 8.08
C SER A 355 3.74 15.77 7.83
N HIS A 356 4.01 16.12 6.57
CA HIS A 356 4.60 17.42 6.23
C HIS A 356 3.65 18.55 6.66
N ILE A 357 2.35 18.47 6.38
CA ILE A 357 1.38 19.50 6.80
C ILE A 357 0.83 19.31 8.23
N GLY A 358 1.23 18.24 8.91
CA GLY A 358 0.99 18.03 10.34
C GLY A 358 -0.41 17.55 10.69
N ILE A 359 -1.03 16.76 9.81
CA ILE A 359 -2.39 16.20 9.97
C ILE A 359 -2.40 14.68 10.12
N ASP A 360 -1.23 14.04 10.06
CA ASP A 360 -1.07 12.60 9.91
C ASP A 360 -1.70 11.77 11.03
N ALA A 361 -1.54 12.19 12.29
CA ALA A 361 -2.19 11.51 13.41
C ALA A 361 -3.73 11.51 13.28
N LYS A 362 -4.33 12.61 12.81
CA LYS A 362 -5.78 12.69 12.59
C LYS A 362 -6.21 11.77 11.46
N VAL A 363 -5.48 11.77 10.35
CA VAL A 363 -5.78 10.90 9.19
C VAL A 363 -5.71 9.42 9.59
N ARG A 364 -4.69 9.01 10.35
CA ARG A 364 -4.56 7.62 10.84
C ARG A 364 -5.70 7.22 11.76
N ALA A 365 -6.07 8.08 12.71
CA ALA A 365 -7.21 7.84 13.59
C ALA A 365 -8.53 7.71 12.81
N LEU A 366 -8.81 8.62 11.87
CA LEU A 366 -10.01 8.56 11.02
C LEU A 366 -10.06 7.29 10.15
N SER A 367 -8.91 6.80 9.68
CA SER A 367 -8.84 5.55 8.91
C SER A 367 -9.12 4.32 9.78
N ALA A 368 -8.58 4.26 11.00
CA ALA A 368 -8.90 3.19 11.94
C ALA A 368 -10.40 3.23 12.33
N GLU A 369 -10.93 4.42 12.61
CA GLU A 369 -12.34 4.65 12.94
C GLU A 369 -13.25 4.19 11.79
N ALA A 370 -12.94 4.60 10.55
CA ALA A 370 -13.73 4.23 9.37
C ALA A 370 -13.82 2.72 9.17
N ILE A 371 -12.71 1.99 9.39
CA ILE A 371 -12.67 0.53 9.33
C ILE A 371 -13.56 -0.07 10.40
N ARG A 372 -13.36 0.34 11.66
CA ARG A 372 -14.16 -0.15 12.78
C ARG A 372 -15.65 0.06 12.55
N ILE A 373 -16.05 1.26 12.10
CA ILE A 373 -17.44 1.60 11.79
C ILE A 373 -18.01 0.64 10.73
N VAL A 374 -17.28 0.38 9.65
CA VAL A 374 -17.77 -0.53 8.60
C VAL A 374 -17.88 -1.97 9.12
N LEU A 375 -16.95 -2.43 9.95
CA LEU A 375 -17.04 -3.78 10.53
C LEU A 375 -18.19 -3.92 11.53
N GLU A 376 -18.51 -2.87 12.29
CA GLU A 376 -19.66 -2.89 13.19
C GLU A 376 -20.99 -2.82 12.43
N GLN A 377 -21.09 -1.96 11.42
CA GLN A 377 -22.34 -1.71 10.69
C GLN A 377 -22.63 -2.78 9.63
N ASP A 378 -21.62 -3.10 8.82
CA ASP A 378 -21.79 -3.94 7.63
C ASP A 378 -21.24 -5.35 7.86
N GLY A 379 -20.47 -5.58 8.93
CA GLY A 379 -19.95 -6.88 9.35
C GLY A 379 -20.94 -8.04 9.26
N PRO A 380 -22.17 -7.91 9.82
CA PRO A 380 -23.18 -8.97 9.76
C PRO A 380 -23.70 -9.30 8.35
N SER A 381 -23.46 -8.42 7.37
CA SER A 381 -23.92 -8.58 6.00
C SER A 381 -22.91 -9.28 5.09
N TYR A 382 -21.62 -9.30 5.47
CA TYR A 382 -20.59 -10.02 4.73
C TYR A 382 -20.78 -11.53 4.91
N LYS A 383 -20.88 -12.25 3.79
CA LYS A 383 -21.19 -13.69 3.78
C LYS A 383 -19.93 -14.54 3.91
N ASN A 384 -18.84 -14.04 3.36
CA ASN A 384 -17.62 -14.79 3.15
C ASN A 384 -16.50 -14.35 4.10
N ILE A 385 -16.43 -13.06 4.46
CA ILE A 385 -15.36 -12.52 5.31
C ILE A 385 -15.52 -13.01 6.76
N ARG A 386 -14.50 -13.72 7.24
CA ARG A 386 -14.45 -14.37 8.55
C ARG A 386 -13.45 -13.75 9.52
N ALA A 387 -12.44 -13.03 9.03
CA ALA A 387 -11.51 -12.27 9.85
C ALA A 387 -10.79 -11.19 9.03
N ILE A 388 -10.29 -10.17 9.72
CA ILE A 388 -9.38 -9.17 9.15
C ILE A 388 -8.06 -9.16 9.92
N VAL A 389 -6.95 -9.12 9.19
CA VAL A 389 -5.60 -9.03 9.75
C VAL A 389 -4.94 -7.74 9.26
N PHE A 390 -4.57 -6.86 10.19
CA PHE A 390 -3.77 -5.68 9.90
C PHE A 390 -2.29 -5.97 10.12
N ALA A 391 -1.54 -6.06 9.02
CA ALA A 391 -0.09 -6.23 9.03
C ALA A 391 0.58 -4.83 9.09
N LEU A 392 0.84 -4.33 10.30
CA LEU A 392 1.31 -2.95 10.53
C LEU A 392 2.73 -2.95 11.09
N PRO A 393 3.77 -3.09 10.23
CA PRO A 393 5.16 -3.22 10.68
C PRO A 393 5.70 -1.95 11.35
N ILE A 394 6.41 -2.13 12.47
CA ILE A 394 7.02 -1.07 13.29
C ILE A 394 8.52 -0.93 12.96
N PHE A 395 8.90 0.00 12.09
CA PHE A 395 10.29 0.07 11.60
C PHE A 395 11.34 0.64 12.58
N ASN A 396 10.96 1.45 13.59
CA ASN A 396 11.92 2.16 14.44
C ASN A 396 11.54 2.15 15.94
N LYS A 397 12.01 1.16 16.73
CA LYS A 397 11.79 1.12 18.19
C LYS A 397 12.82 1.94 19.02
N ASN A 398 13.96 2.32 18.44
CA ASN A 398 15.14 2.78 19.21
C ASN A 398 15.40 4.30 19.23
N ASN A 399 14.56 5.12 18.59
CA ASN A 399 14.70 6.58 18.65
C ASN A 399 13.61 7.16 19.56
N SER A 400 14.00 7.67 20.72
CA SER A 400 13.14 8.24 21.76
C SER A 400 12.40 9.53 21.36
N ASN A 401 12.45 9.95 20.09
CA ASN A 401 11.81 11.17 19.58
C ASN A 401 10.82 10.94 18.42
N ASP A 402 10.52 9.69 18.06
CA ASP A 402 9.97 9.40 16.75
C ASP A 402 8.46 9.08 16.72
N ARG A 403 7.73 9.87 15.94
CA ARG A 403 6.33 9.73 15.46
C ARG A 403 6.12 8.48 14.58
N HIS A 404 6.78 7.37 14.92
CA HIS A 404 6.98 6.19 14.06
C HIS A 404 6.41 4.90 14.65
N LEU A 405 5.80 4.97 15.85
CA LEU A 405 4.95 3.92 16.40
C LEU A 405 3.46 4.12 16.04
N ASP A 406 3.17 5.19 15.32
CA ASP A 406 1.84 5.80 15.35
C ASP A 406 0.78 4.96 14.64
N VAL A 407 1.01 4.41 13.43
CA VAL A 407 -0.07 3.68 12.72
C VAL A 407 -0.54 2.45 13.49
N PHE A 408 0.40 1.62 13.97
CA PHE A 408 0.07 0.43 14.74
C PHE A 408 -0.67 0.80 16.03
N ASN A 409 -0.15 1.77 16.79
CA ASN A 409 -0.76 2.20 18.04
C ASN A 409 -2.10 2.90 17.82
N ASP A 410 -2.24 3.74 16.80
CA ASP A 410 -3.48 4.45 16.46
C ASP A 410 -4.60 3.43 16.17
N PHE A 411 -4.29 2.35 15.44
CA PHE A 411 -5.23 1.26 15.18
C PHE A 411 -5.57 0.49 16.46
N VAL A 412 -4.56 0.06 17.23
CA VAL A 412 -4.80 -0.67 18.48
C VAL A 412 -5.62 0.17 19.47
N ASP A 413 -5.32 1.45 19.59
CA ASP A 413 -6.01 2.38 20.49
C ASP A 413 -7.45 2.61 20.06
N GLU A 414 -7.75 2.76 18.76
CA GLU A 414 -9.13 2.93 18.28
C GLU A 414 -9.99 1.71 18.63
N PHE A 415 -9.52 0.51 18.31
CA PHE A 415 -10.25 -0.73 18.59
C PHE A 415 -10.37 -0.99 20.10
N ARG A 416 -9.34 -0.66 20.89
CA ARG A 416 -9.36 -0.79 22.34
C ARG A 416 -10.32 0.22 22.99
N LYS A 417 -10.25 1.50 22.63
CA LYS A 417 -11.12 2.56 23.19
C LYS A 417 -12.58 2.30 22.89
N ALA A 418 -12.87 1.82 21.68
CA ALA A 418 -14.22 1.45 21.29
C ALA A 418 -14.70 0.13 21.90
N GLN A 419 -13.82 -0.63 22.58
CA GLN A 419 -14.09 -1.97 23.09
C GLN A 419 -14.69 -2.87 22.00
N TYR A 420 -14.04 -2.88 20.83
CA TYR A 420 -14.59 -3.54 19.64
C TYR A 420 -14.92 -5.01 19.93
N ASN A 421 -16.20 -5.33 19.78
CA ASN A 421 -16.77 -6.67 19.90
C ASN A 421 -17.69 -6.97 18.68
N GLY A 422 -17.27 -6.51 17.50
CA GLY A 422 -18.01 -6.73 16.26
C GLY A 422 -17.99 -8.19 15.80
N PRO A 423 -18.81 -8.54 14.78
CA PRO A 423 -18.99 -9.93 14.35
C PRO A 423 -17.77 -10.51 13.61
N ILE A 424 -16.89 -9.66 13.08
CA ILE A 424 -15.68 -10.07 12.37
C ILE A 424 -14.49 -9.80 13.28
N PRO A 425 -13.74 -10.84 13.71
CA PRO A 425 -12.53 -10.66 14.51
C PRO A 425 -11.45 -9.91 13.74
N VAL A 426 -10.66 -9.14 14.48
CA VAL A 426 -9.59 -8.29 13.95
C VAL A 426 -8.28 -8.58 14.68
N LEU A 427 -7.27 -9.05 13.95
CA LEU A 427 -5.90 -9.18 14.43
C LEU A 427 -5.06 -8.01 13.93
N ILE A 428 -4.43 -7.25 14.82
CA ILE A 428 -3.46 -6.21 14.47
C ILE A 428 -2.07 -6.72 14.88
N THR A 429 -1.13 -6.82 13.95
CA THR A 429 0.18 -7.45 14.19
C THR A 429 1.33 -6.74 13.48
N ASP A 430 2.48 -6.64 14.15
CA ASP A 430 3.73 -6.10 13.61
C ASP A 430 4.48 -7.18 12.83
N GLN A 431 3.99 -7.52 11.64
CA GLN A 431 4.48 -8.66 10.86
C GLN A 431 4.43 -8.43 9.34
N ASP A 432 5.16 -9.26 8.60
CA ASP A 432 5.17 -9.34 7.15
C ASP A 432 3.79 -9.77 6.60
N MET A 433 3.16 -8.89 5.82
CA MET A 433 1.89 -9.14 5.13
C MET A 433 1.96 -10.36 4.18
N HIS A 434 3.06 -10.56 3.46
CA HIS A 434 3.24 -11.69 2.56
C HIS A 434 3.27 -13.00 3.32
N ARG A 435 4.04 -13.04 4.41
CA ARG A 435 4.13 -14.24 5.26
C ARG A 435 2.78 -14.60 5.87
N ILE A 436 2.06 -13.61 6.39
CA ILE A 436 0.68 -13.79 6.88
C ILE A 436 -0.21 -14.38 5.78
N THR A 437 -0.22 -13.76 4.60
CA THR A 437 -1.06 -14.15 3.48
C THR A 437 -0.76 -15.58 3.00
N VAL A 438 0.52 -15.94 2.84
CA VAL A 438 0.90 -17.31 2.46
C VAL A 438 0.54 -18.33 3.52
N THR A 439 0.72 -18.01 4.81
CA THR A 439 0.30 -18.89 5.90
C THR A 439 -1.21 -19.13 5.83
N ILE A 440 -2.03 -18.09 5.74
CA ILE A 440 -3.50 -18.22 5.63
C ILE A 440 -3.89 -19.10 4.42
N ALA A 441 -3.28 -18.87 3.27
CA ALA A 441 -3.54 -19.66 2.07
C ALA A 441 -3.16 -21.14 2.23
N ARG A 442 -2.06 -21.43 2.94
CA ARG A 442 -1.63 -22.80 3.26
C ARG A 442 -2.54 -23.49 4.27
N HIS A 443 -3.20 -22.74 5.15
CA HIS A 443 -4.28 -23.24 6.00
C HIS A 443 -5.59 -23.52 5.22
N GLY A 444 -5.63 -23.22 3.92
CA GLY A 444 -6.76 -23.56 3.05
C GLY A 444 -7.79 -22.44 2.90
N PHE A 445 -7.55 -21.25 3.44
CA PHE A 445 -8.47 -20.12 3.31
C PHE A 445 -8.20 -19.31 2.04
N THR A 446 -9.27 -18.80 1.41
CA THR A 446 -9.13 -17.74 0.40
C THR A 446 -8.79 -16.43 1.10
N VAL A 447 -7.71 -15.79 0.69
CA VAL A 447 -7.14 -14.61 1.35
C VAL A 447 -6.93 -13.47 0.38
N ALA A 448 -7.27 -12.26 0.82
CA ALA A 448 -6.90 -11.02 0.13
C ALA A 448 -5.66 -10.41 0.75
N GLU A 449 -4.71 -10.07 -0.10
CA GLU A 449 -3.64 -9.12 0.21
C GLU A 449 -4.07 -7.73 -0.28
N VAL A 450 -4.46 -6.84 0.63
CA VAL A 450 -4.95 -5.49 0.31
C VAL A 450 -3.82 -4.48 0.40
N ASN A 451 -3.54 -3.82 -0.72
CA ASN A 451 -2.41 -2.91 -0.83
C ASN A 451 -2.75 -1.59 -1.56
N PRO A 452 -2.07 -0.48 -1.23
CA PRO A 452 -2.15 0.77 -1.98
C PRO A 452 -1.85 0.60 -3.47
N GLY A 453 -2.81 1.01 -4.29
CA GLY A 453 -2.69 1.24 -5.72
C GLY A 453 -2.21 2.65 -6.03
N ASP A 454 -1.69 2.83 -7.25
CA ASP A 454 -1.36 4.14 -7.82
C ASP A 454 -2.64 4.87 -8.28
N SER A 455 -2.72 6.18 -8.06
CA SER A 455 -3.78 7.07 -8.54
C SER A 455 -3.82 7.17 -10.07
N HIS A 456 -2.77 6.73 -10.76
CA HIS A 456 -2.76 6.51 -12.21
C HIS A 456 -3.48 5.25 -12.68
N GLY A 457 -3.98 4.40 -11.78
CA GLY A 457 -4.68 3.17 -12.16
C GLY A 457 -3.82 2.08 -12.79
N VAL A 458 -2.50 2.29 -12.91
CA VAL A 458 -1.53 1.28 -13.38
C VAL A 458 -1.01 0.47 -12.21
N PHE A 459 -0.95 -0.86 -12.36
CA PHE A 459 -0.32 -1.73 -11.37
C PHE A 459 1.20 -1.70 -11.53
N GLY A 460 1.94 -1.68 -10.43
CA GLY A 460 3.41 -1.62 -10.47
C GLY A 460 3.94 -0.32 -11.07
N GLY A 461 3.24 0.81 -10.87
CA GLY A 461 3.53 2.13 -11.42
C GLY A 461 4.96 2.68 -11.22
N TYR A 462 5.83 1.99 -10.48
CA TYR A 462 7.21 2.40 -10.23
C TYR A 462 8.17 1.21 -10.09
N TRP A 463 7.81 0.03 -10.60
CA TRP A 463 8.59 -1.21 -10.38
C TRP A 463 10.02 -1.12 -10.95
N GLN A 464 10.21 -0.38 -12.05
CA GLN A 464 11.53 -0.17 -12.68
C GLN A 464 12.34 1.00 -12.09
N ASN A 465 11.81 1.73 -11.11
CA ASN A 465 12.53 2.86 -10.53
C ASN A 465 13.71 2.45 -9.64
N ARG A 466 13.93 1.13 -9.44
CA ARG A 466 14.98 0.55 -8.57
C ARG A 466 14.98 1.10 -7.14
N ARG A 467 13.89 1.78 -6.76
CA ARG A 467 13.66 2.44 -5.48
C ARG A 467 12.40 1.87 -4.85
N SER A 468 12.41 1.80 -3.52
CA SER A 468 11.44 1.06 -2.73
C SER A 468 10.11 1.82 -2.51
N SER A 469 9.30 2.03 -3.54
CA SER A 469 7.89 2.38 -3.29
C SER A 469 7.10 1.14 -2.84
N VAL A 470 6.09 1.30 -1.97
CA VAL A 470 5.26 0.17 -1.49
C VAL A 470 4.67 -0.63 -2.66
N GLN A 471 4.12 0.08 -3.66
CA GLN A 471 3.58 -0.55 -4.87
C GLN A 471 4.67 -1.22 -5.74
N GLY A 472 5.86 -0.60 -5.82
CA GLY A 472 7.01 -1.19 -6.50
C GLY A 472 7.45 -2.49 -5.83
N LYS A 473 7.44 -2.56 -4.49
CA LYS A 473 7.76 -3.79 -3.75
C LYS A 473 6.82 -4.92 -4.14
N LEU A 474 5.51 -4.67 -4.12
CA LEU A 474 4.52 -5.66 -4.54
C LEU A 474 4.74 -6.18 -5.96
N ALA A 475 5.07 -5.30 -6.90
CA ALA A 475 5.34 -5.70 -8.28
C ALA A 475 6.58 -6.60 -8.40
N LEU A 476 7.51 -6.51 -7.45
CA LEU A 476 8.73 -7.33 -7.39
C LEU A 476 8.54 -8.61 -6.57
N THR A 477 7.64 -8.62 -5.59
CA THR A 477 7.42 -9.74 -4.68
C THR A 477 6.28 -10.67 -5.07
N THR A 478 5.41 -10.26 -5.99
CA THR A 478 4.22 -11.00 -6.40
C THR A 478 4.15 -11.20 -7.91
N ALA A 479 3.22 -12.05 -8.37
CA ALA A 479 2.88 -12.15 -9.78
C ALA A 479 2.06 -10.96 -10.32
N GLY A 480 1.90 -9.87 -9.54
CA GLY A 480 1.02 -8.74 -9.86
C GLY A 480 1.26 -8.10 -11.23
N LEU A 481 2.52 -8.06 -11.70
CA LEU A 481 2.83 -7.59 -13.06
C LEU A 481 2.18 -8.47 -14.12
N LEU A 482 2.20 -9.79 -13.94
CA LEU A 482 1.61 -10.74 -14.89
C LEU A 482 0.08 -10.65 -14.92
N VAL A 483 -0.55 -10.34 -13.79
CA VAL A 483 -2.00 -10.49 -13.60
C VAL A 483 -2.78 -9.17 -13.54
N GLN A 484 -2.16 -8.03 -13.26
CA GLN A 484 -2.85 -6.72 -13.20
C GLN A 484 -2.27 -5.64 -14.13
N HIS A 485 -1.12 -5.85 -14.77
CA HIS A 485 -0.52 -4.85 -15.65
C HIS A 485 -1.14 -4.93 -17.06
N HIS A 486 -1.73 -3.84 -17.57
CA HIS A 486 -2.47 -3.83 -18.85
C HIS A 486 -1.63 -4.21 -20.08
N LEU A 487 -0.32 -3.93 -20.07
CA LEU A 487 0.59 -4.37 -21.15
C LEU A 487 0.89 -5.88 -21.16
N ILE A 488 0.55 -6.61 -20.10
CA ILE A 488 0.82 -8.06 -19.97
C ILE A 488 -0.50 -8.84 -19.94
N ASN A 489 -1.49 -8.38 -19.17
CA ASN A 489 -2.79 -9.02 -19.05
C ASN A 489 -3.86 -8.30 -19.91
N PRO A 490 -4.33 -8.93 -21.01
CA PRO A 490 -5.39 -8.33 -21.83
C PRO A 490 -6.73 -8.22 -21.11
N CYS A 491 -7.01 -9.04 -20.10
CA CYS A 491 -8.25 -9.01 -19.32
C CYS A 491 -8.43 -7.70 -18.53
N VAL A 492 -7.37 -6.91 -18.34
CA VAL A 492 -7.44 -5.59 -17.71
C VAL A 492 -8.29 -4.61 -18.53
N LEU A 493 -8.28 -4.76 -19.86
CA LEU A 493 -8.99 -3.87 -20.78
C LEU A 493 -10.33 -4.46 -21.23
N ASP A 494 -10.68 -5.66 -20.77
CA ASP A 494 -11.97 -6.27 -21.01
C ASP A 494 -13.03 -5.62 -20.10
N THR A 495 -13.96 -4.90 -20.74
CA THR A 495 -14.99 -4.14 -20.05
C THR A 495 -16.04 -5.01 -19.35
N ASP A 496 -16.08 -6.32 -19.63
CA ASP A 496 -16.96 -7.26 -18.93
C ASP A 496 -16.45 -7.57 -17.52
N ASN A 497 -15.18 -7.27 -17.24
CA ASN A 497 -14.60 -7.34 -15.90
C ASN A 497 -14.87 -6.10 -15.04
N TYR A 498 -15.62 -5.10 -15.55
CA TYR A 498 -15.90 -3.86 -14.84
C TYR A 498 -17.27 -3.90 -14.17
N HIS A 499 -17.25 -4.04 -12.86
CA HIS A 499 -18.40 -4.14 -11.98
C HIS A 499 -18.63 -2.80 -11.28
N LEU A 500 -19.75 -2.14 -11.61
CA LEU A 500 -20.13 -0.88 -10.97
C LEU A 500 -21.08 -1.19 -9.82
N LEU A 501 -20.59 -1.05 -8.59
CA LEU A 501 -21.35 -1.32 -7.37
C LEU A 501 -22.05 -0.06 -6.89
N GLU A 502 -23.24 -0.23 -6.35
CA GLU A 502 -23.91 0.81 -5.57
C GLU A 502 -23.47 0.67 -4.11
N ILE A 503 -22.77 1.68 -3.61
CA ILE A 503 -22.33 1.74 -2.22
C ILE A 503 -23.28 2.71 -1.52
N ASP A 504 -24.05 2.18 -0.56
CA ASP A 504 -25.00 3.00 0.20
C ASP A 504 -24.25 4.16 0.86
N GLU A 505 -24.86 5.34 0.80
CA GLU A 505 -24.36 6.50 1.49
C GLU A 505 -24.22 6.20 2.99
N VAL A 506 -23.34 6.94 3.68
CA VAL A 506 -23.22 6.82 5.13
C VAL A 506 -24.60 7.11 5.71
N ALA A 507 -25.31 6.07 6.18
CA ALA A 507 -26.44 6.24 7.06
C ALA A 507 -25.89 7.06 8.22
N THR A 508 -26.25 8.33 8.25
CA THR A 508 -25.77 9.28 9.24
C THR A 508 -26.05 8.64 10.58
N LEU A 509 -25.02 8.44 11.41
CA LEU A 509 -25.15 7.98 12.79
C LEU A 509 -25.92 9.07 13.55
N ASP A 510 -27.22 9.13 13.34
CA ASP A 510 -28.11 10.04 14.02
C ASP A 510 -29.15 9.20 14.78
N ARG A 511 -28.96 9.19 16.10
CA ARG A 511 -29.91 8.80 17.17
C ARG A 511 -30.12 7.29 17.41
N ARG A 512 -29.49 6.79 18.48
CA ARG A 512 -30.14 6.24 19.70
C ARG A 512 -29.24 5.25 20.44
N ARG A 513 -28.47 5.75 21.41
CA ARG A 513 -28.29 5.12 22.73
C ARG A 513 -28.19 6.23 23.79
N ILE A 514 -29.24 7.03 23.89
CA ILE A 514 -29.73 7.45 25.20
C ILE A 514 -30.72 6.34 25.55
N ILE A 515 -30.25 5.33 26.28
CA ILE A 515 -31.16 4.60 27.15
C ILE A 515 -31.38 5.59 28.29
N SER A 516 -32.51 6.29 28.20
CA SER A 516 -33.09 6.98 29.33
C SER A 516 -33.30 5.95 30.42
N ASP A 517 -32.85 6.29 31.62
CA ASP A 517 -33.45 5.84 32.86
C ASP A 517 -34.97 5.85 32.68
N ASP A 518 -35.57 4.67 32.79
CA ASP A 518 -36.96 4.47 33.19
C ASP A 518 -37.08 2.98 33.53
N ASN A 519 -36.76 2.65 34.77
CA ASN A 519 -37.43 1.59 35.51
C ASN A 519 -37.64 2.07 36.94
N GLU A 520 -38.92 2.09 37.27
CA GLU A 520 -39.60 2.18 38.57
C GLU A 520 -38.80 1.80 39.83
#